data_AF-A0A2S8SPP7-F1
#
_entry.id   AF-A0A2S8SPP7-F1
#
_cell.length_a   1.000
_cell.length_b   1.000
_cell.length_c   1.000
_cell.angle_alpha   90.00
_cell.angle_beta   90.00
_cell.angle_gamma   90.00
#
_symmetry.space_group_name_H-M   'P 1'
#
loop_
_entity.id
_entity.type
_entity.pdbx_description
1 polymer ?
#
loop_
_entity_poly.entity_id
_entity_poly.type
_entity_poly.pdbx_seq_one_letter_code
_entity_poly.pdbx_strand_id
1 'polypeptide(L)'
;MIAPRRKTCGDSVSREDVFYATYALLHHPAYRAKYGENLKRERPRLPLGELNLTKNQADSLVSIGRKLGDLHVGYESAAPFDFEVQDTTQPGTNFSFRVEKMRFDKEKTSLKVNDSILVSGFTPEMFEYKLGNRSALDWVVESYRVKRDERSGLTSDPNRENEPRFILDLIGKVATVSLETMRLVSELPVLFS
;
A
#
# COMPACT_ATOMS: atom_id res chain seq x y z
N MET A 1 49.35 -0.40 16.77
CA MET A 1 49.26 -1.41 15.70
C MET A 1 47.81 -1.44 15.23
N ILE A 2 47.52 -0.83 14.09
CA ILE A 2 46.16 -0.73 13.52
C ILE A 2 45.98 -1.95 12.61
N ALA A 3 44.99 -2.80 12.93
CA ALA A 3 44.68 -3.97 12.13
C ALA A 3 44.24 -3.57 10.70
N PRO A 4 44.65 -4.31 9.65
CA PRO A 4 44.37 -3.91 8.29
C PRO A 4 42.88 -4.11 7.97
N ARG A 5 42.24 -3.05 7.47
CA ARG A 5 40.96 -3.12 6.76
C ARG A 5 41.08 -4.21 5.69
N ARG A 6 40.31 -5.31 5.83
CA ARG A 6 40.15 -6.29 4.76
C ARG A 6 39.59 -5.57 3.53
N LYS A 7 40.38 -5.51 2.46
CA LYS A 7 39.91 -5.23 1.10
C LYS A 7 39.25 -6.50 0.57
N THR A 8 37.96 -6.43 0.25
CA THR A 8 37.28 -7.35 -0.67
C THR A 8 36.72 -6.49 -1.80
N CYS A 9 37.17 -6.74 -3.02
CA CYS A 9 36.70 -6.05 -4.23
C CYS A 9 35.71 -6.95 -4.97
N GLY A 10 34.56 -6.40 -5.36
CA GLY A 10 33.51 -7.03 -6.17
C GLY A 10 32.12 -6.58 -5.70
N ASP A 11 31.69 -5.40 -6.14
CA ASP A 11 30.46 -4.67 -5.80
C ASP A 11 30.31 -4.28 -4.31
N SER A 12 30.65 -3.04 -3.98
CA SER A 12 30.32 -2.49 -2.66
C SER A 12 28.81 -2.30 -2.56
N VAL A 13 28.15 -3.05 -1.67
CA VAL A 13 26.74 -2.82 -1.31
C VAL A 13 26.54 -1.35 -0.95
N SER A 14 25.68 -0.66 -1.70
CA SER A 14 25.42 0.75 -1.45
C SER A 14 24.46 0.95 -0.28
N ARG A 15 24.42 2.15 0.30
CA ARG A 15 23.44 2.48 1.36
C ARG A 15 22.00 2.34 0.87
N GLU A 16 21.79 2.63 -0.41
CA GLU A 16 20.50 2.52 -1.06
C GLU A 16 20.08 1.06 -1.23
N ASP A 17 21.02 0.17 -1.59
CA ASP A 17 20.77 -1.28 -1.65
C ASP A 17 20.37 -1.83 -0.28
N VAL A 18 21.04 -1.38 0.80
CA VAL A 18 20.65 -1.76 2.16
C VAL A 18 19.24 -1.29 2.49
N PHE A 19 18.87 -0.07 2.09
CA PHE A 19 17.53 0.47 2.32
C PHE A 19 16.46 -0.36 1.60
N TYR A 20 16.63 -0.62 0.31
CA TYR A 20 15.63 -1.35 -0.47
C TYR A 20 15.58 -2.85 -0.11
N ALA A 21 16.70 -3.50 0.16
CA ALA A 21 16.70 -4.87 0.66
C ALA A 21 15.96 -4.97 2.01
N THR A 22 16.16 -3.99 2.90
CA THR A 22 15.40 -3.88 4.16
C THR A 22 13.91 -3.73 3.89
N TYR A 23 13.56 -2.84 2.96
CA TYR A 23 12.16 -2.59 2.61
C TYR A 23 11.46 -3.85 2.08
N ALA A 24 12.11 -4.59 1.17
CA ALA A 24 11.63 -5.88 0.68
C ALA A 24 11.48 -6.92 1.81
N LEU A 25 12.46 -7.02 2.71
CA LEU A 25 12.40 -7.99 3.79
C LEU A 25 11.23 -7.73 4.76
N LEU A 26 10.93 -6.46 5.05
CA LEU A 26 9.77 -6.09 5.88
C LEU A 26 8.43 -6.42 5.23
N HIS A 27 8.40 -6.59 3.90
CA HIS A 27 7.24 -7.08 3.16
C HIS A 27 7.22 -8.61 3.00
N HIS A 28 8.33 -9.30 3.28
CA HIS A 28 8.45 -10.73 3.06
C HIS A 28 7.52 -11.56 3.99
N PRO A 29 6.62 -12.41 3.46
CA PRO A 29 5.65 -13.16 4.27
C PRO A 29 6.30 -14.04 5.33
N ALA A 30 7.31 -14.83 4.95
CA ALA A 30 8.03 -15.69 5.89
C ALA A 30 8.76 -14.91 7.00
N TYR A 31 9.31 -13.72 6.72
CA TYR A 31 9.90 -12.87 7.75
C TYR A 31 8.84 -12.40 8.76
N ARG A 32 7.70 -11.89 8.26
CA ARG A 32 6.59 -11.42 9.09
C ARG A 32 5.98 -12.55 9.93
N ALA A 33 5.90 -13.76 9.38
CA ALA A 33 5.43 -14.94 10.10
C ALA A 33 6.41 -15.36 11.19
N LYS A 34 7.70 -15.50 10.86
CA LYS A 34 8.74 -15.97 11.80
C LYS A 34 8.94 -15.01 12.98
N TYR A 35 8.94 -13.70 12.74
CA TYR A 35 9.24 -12.69 13.75
C TYR A 35 7.99 -11.93 14.25
N GLY A 36 6.78 -12.38 13.93
CA GLY A 36 5.53 -11.65 14.19
C GLY A 36 5.31 -11.23 15.65
N GLU A 37 5.65 -12.08 16.62
CA GLU A 37 5.53 -11.74 18.05
C GLU A 37 6.55 -10.68 18.49
N ASN A 38 7.78 -10.72 17.95
CA ASN A 38 8.81 -9.72 18.23
C ASN A 38 8.44 -8.38 17.60
N LEU A 39 7.95 -8.37 16.35
CA LEU A 39 7.55 -7.15 15.63
C LEU A 39 6.41 -6.38 16.30
N LYS A 40 5.62 -7.04 17.15
CA LYS A 40 4.59 -6.39 17.98
C LYS A 40 5.16 -5.63 19.19
N ARG A 41 6.35 -6.00 19.67
CA ARG A 41 6.91 -5.53 20.94
C ARG A 41 8.18 -4.71 20.77
N GLU A 42 8.94 -4.95 19.71
CA GLU A 42 10.26 -4.40 19.48
C GLU A 42 10.44 -3.89 18.05
N ARG A 43 11.49 -3.09 17.84
CA ARG A 43 11.85 -2.63 16.49
C ARG A 43 12.30 -3.81 15.62
N PRO A 44 11.96 -3.82 14.32
CA PRO A 44 12.43 -4.84 13.39
C PRO A 44 13.96 -4.93 13.38
N ARG A 45 14.48 -6.16 13.38
CA ARG A 45 15.90 -6.44 13.24
C ARG A 45 16.14 -7.24 11.96
N LEU A 46 17.22 -6.93 11.27
CA LEU A 46 17.65 -7.66 10.08
C LEU A 46 18.50 -8.87 10.52
N PRO A 47 18.06 -10.11 10.26
CA PRO A 47 18.78 -11.30 10.67
C PRO A 47 19.88 -11.63 9.65
N LEU A 48 20.79 -10.67 9.37
CA LEU A 48 21.82 -10.82 8.34
C LEU A 48 22.74 -12.02 8.56
N GLY A 49 22.91 -12.46 9.82
CA GLY A 49 23.69 -13.67 10.14
C GLY A 49 22.93 -14.99 9.96
N GLU A 50 21.60 -14.97 9.85
CA GLU A 50 20.77 -16.15 9.57
C GLU A 50 20.45 -16.25 8.06
N LEU A 51 20.43 -15.11 7.37
CA LEU A 51 20.16 -15.02 5.95
C LEU A 51 21.41 -15.42 5.15
N ASN A 52 21.55 -16.72 4.87
CA ASN A 52 22.56 -17.26 3.95
C ASN A 52 22.17 -17.00 2.49
N LEU A 53 22.09 -15.71 2.11
CA LEU A 53 21.65 -15.29 0.78
C LEU A 53 22.72 -15.59 -0.28
N THR A 54 22.28 -16.19 -1.39
CA THR A 54 23.05 -16.13 -2.64
C THR A 54 23.05 -14.70 -3.19
N LYS A 55 24.04 -14.35 -4.04
CA LYS A 55 24.07 -13.04 -4.71
C LYS A 55 22.75 -12.74 -5.44
N ASN A 56 22.22 -13.72 -6.16
CA ASN A 56 20.95 -13.57 -6.87
C ASN A 56 19.75 -13.27 -5.94
N GLN A 57 19.70 -13.89 -4.75
CA GLN A 57 18.63 -13.59 -3.78
C GLN A 57 18.79 -12.17 -3.20
N ALA A 58 20.03 -11.75 -2.90
CA ALA A 58 20.29 -10.39 -2.44
C ALA A 58 19.91 -9.34 -3.49
N ASP A 59 20.33 -9.55 -4.74
CA ASP A 59 20.02 -8.66 -5.86
C ASP A 59 18.49 -8.60 -6.12
N SER A 60 17.80 -9.73 -6.00
CA SER A 60 16.34 -9.80 -6.10
C SER A 60 15.64 -8.99 -4.99
N LEU A 61 16.09 -9.10 -3.73
CA LEU A 61 15.56 -8.29 -2.63
C LEU A 61 15.74 -6.79 -2.88
N VAL A 62 16.91 -6.36 -3.34
CA VAL A 62 17.16 -4.95 -3.67
C VAL A 62 16.23 -4.49 -4.79
N SER A 63 16.15 -5.26 -5.87
CA SER A 63 15.33 -4.94 -7.05
C SER A 63 13.84 -4.83 -6.71
N ILE A 64 13.29 -5.84 -6.02
CA ILE A 64 11.87 -5.83 -5.59
C ILE A 64 11.63 -4.71 -4.58
N GLY A 65 12.54 -4.51 -3.63
CA GLY A 65 12.45 -3.44 -2.65
C GLY A 65 12.39 -2.05 -3.28
N ARG A 66 13.18 -1.83 -4.35
CA ARG A 66 13.17 -0.59 -5.13
C ARG A 66 11.84 -0.39 -5.82
N LYS A 67 11.34 -1.41 -6.53
CA LYS A 67 10.00 -1.37 -7.17
C LYS A 67 8.89 -1.08 -6.16
N LEU A 68 8.90 -1.73 -4.99
CA LEU A 68 7.94 -1.45 -3.91
C LEU A 68 8.05 -0.02 -3.41
N GLY A 69 9.26 0.49 -3.19
CA GLY A 69 9.49 1.86 -2.74
C GLY A 69 8.97 2.89 -3.74
N ASP A 70 9.32 2.72 -5.01
CA ASP A 70 8.89 3.61 -6.09
C ASP A 70 7.35 3.59 -6.26
N LEU A 71 6.75 2.39 -6.21
CA LEU A 71 5.30 2.21 -6.26
C LEU A 71 4.59 2.92 -5.11
N HIS A 72 5.09 2.77 -3.88
CA HIS A 72 4.44 3.33 -2.69
C HIS A 72 4.63 4.84 -2.54
N VAL A 73 5.79 5.38 -2.92
CA VAL A 73 6.01 6.84 -2.96
C VAL A 73 5.17 7.47 -4.08
N GLY A 74 5.09 6.80 -5.23
CA GLY A 74 4.36 7.26 -6.42
C GLY A 74 2.88 6.86 -6.48
N TYR A 75 2.25 6.43 -5.38
CA TYR A 75 0.92 5.81 -5.42
C TYR A 75 -0.16 6.68 -6.08
N GLU A 76 -0.09 8.01 -5.92
CA GLU A 76 -1.03 8.95 -6.54
C GLU A 76 -0.84 9.12 -8.06
N SER A 77 0.30 8.66 -8.59
CA SER A 77 0.62 8.68 -10.02
C SER A 77 0.38 7.34 -10.70
N ALA A 78 -0.06 6.31 -9.97
CA ALA A 78 -0.41 5.03 -10.57
C ALA A 78 -1.54 5.17 -11.60
N ALA A 79 -1.58 4.26 -12.57
CA ALA A 79 -2.74 4.13 -13.44
C ALA A 79 -3.93 3.60 -12.61
N PRO A 80 -5.09 4.27 -12.62
CA PRO A 80 -6.24 3.81 -11.85
C PRO A 80 -6.76 2.48 -12.41
N PHE A 81 -7.14 1.56 -11.53
CA PHE A 81 -7.93 0.39 -11.90
C PHE A 81 -9.27 0.84 -12.49
N ASP A 82 -9.66 0.22 -13.60
CA ASP A 82 -10.89 0.56 -14.31
C ASP A 82 -12.08 -0.18 -13.68
N PHE A 83 -12.70 0.47 -12.69
CA PHE A 83 -13.88 -0.05 -12.02
C PHE A 83 -15.16 0.22 -12.82
N GLU A 84 -16.15 -0.63 -12.63
CA GLU A 84 -17.51 -0.33 -13.08
C GLU A 84 -18.12 0.76 -12.20
N VAL A 85 -18.49 1.89 -12.81
CA VAL A 85 -19.10 3.02 -12.11
C VAL A 85 -20.54 3.18 -12.58
N GLN A 86 -21.48 3.00 -11.66
CA GLN A 86 -22.91 3.15 -11.92
C GLN A 86 -23.42 4.50 -11.38
N ASP A 87 -24.16 5.23 -12.22
CA ASP A 87 -24.96 6.37 -11.81
C ASP A 87 -26.22 5.88 -11.08
N THR A 88 -26.34 6.24 -9.80
CA THR A 88 -27.46 5.88 -8.92
C THR A 88 -28.29 7.10 -8.49
N THR A 89 -28.10 8.24 -9.18
CA THR A 89 -28.76 9.51 -8.89
C THR A 89 -30.28 9.36 -8.90
N GLN A 90 -30.94 9.85 -7.85
CA GLN A 90 -32.39 9.78 -7.74
C GLN A 90 -33.07 10.77 -8.69
N PRO A 91 -34.26 10.44 -9.24
CA PRO A 91 -35.04 11.38 -10.04
C PRO A 91 -35.27 12.71 -9.30
N GLY A 92 -34.95 13.83 -9.96
CA GLY A 92 -35.08 15.17 -9.38
C GLY A 92 -33.89 15.65 -8.55
N THR A 93 -32.78 14.89 -8.51
CA THR A 93 -31.51 15.31 -7.89
C THR A 93 -30.40 15.48 -8.93
N ASN A 94 -29.38 16.28 -8.61
CA ASN A 94 -28.23 16.50 -9.48
C ASN A 94 -27.13 15.49 -9.17
N PHE A 95 -26.48 14.98 -10.22
CA PHE A 95 -25.29 14.15 -10.09
C PHE A 95 -24.17 14.89 -9.34
N SER A 96 -23.45 14.20 -8.47
CA SER A 96 -22.34 14.77 -7.70
C SER A 96 -21.20 13.78 -7.49
N PHE A 97 -19.95 14.26 -7.56
CA PHE A 97 -18.77 13.51 -7.12
C PHE A 97 -18.42 13.72 -5.64
N ARG A 98 -19.17 14.58 -4.94
CA ARG A 98 -18.86 14.94 -3.55
C ARG A 98 -18.94 13.72 -2.63
N VAL A 99 -17.88 13.52 -1.86
CA VAL A 99 -17.78 12.45 -0.87
C VAL A 99 -18.05 12.99 0.51
N GLU A 100 -19.13 12.53 1.14
CA GLU A 100 -19.40 12.76 2.56
C GLU A 100 -18.82 11.63 3.41
N LYS A 101 -19.24 10.38 3.12
CA LYS A 101 -18.73 9.17 3.77
C LYS A 101 -19.00 7.95 2.91
N MET A 102 -17.93 7.34 2.40
CA MET A 102 -18.03 6.13 1.60
C MET A 102 -18.25 4.88 2.46
N ARG A 103 -18.87 3.85 1.88
CA ARG A 103 -19.10 2.56 2.55
C ARG A 103 -19.07 1.40 1.56
N PHE A 104 -18.21 0.42 1.82
CA PHE A 104 -18.31 -0.88 1.17
C PHE A 104 -19.61 -1.58 1.60
N ASP A 105 -20.13 -2.43 0.73
CA ASP A 105 -21.08 -3.46 1.13
C ASP A 105 -20.42 -4.50 2.06
N LYS A 106 -21.21 -5.47 2.50
CA LYS A 106 -20.76 -6.47 3.48
C LYS A 106 -19.72 -7.42 2.87
N GLU A 107 -19.88 -7.74 1.59
CA GLU A 107 -19.04 -8.66 0.82
C GLU A 107 -17.77 -8.00 0.25
N LYS A 108 -17.67 -6.66 0.34
CA LYS A 108 -16.63 -5.82 -0.25
C LYS A 108 -16.49 -6.00 -1.77
N THR A 109 -17.60 -6.18 -2.47
CA THR A 109 -17.64 -6.25 -3.94
C THR A 109 -18.09 -4.94 -4.57
N SER A 110 -18.77 -4.09 -3.80
CA SER A 110 -19.20 -2.75 -4.19
C SER A 110 -18.93 -1.69 -3.11
N LEU A 111 -18.74 -0.45 -3.55
CA LEU A 111 -18.48 0.73 -2.73
C LEU A 111 -19.49 1.82 -3.08
N LYS A 112 -20.35 2.15 -2.13
CA LYS A 112 -21.17 3.36 -2.22
C LYS A 112 -20.31 4.57 -1.90
N VAL A 113 -20.04 5.40 -2.91
CA VAL A 113 -19.26 6.63 -2.76
C VAL A 113 -20.14 7.75 -2.20
N ASN A 114 -21.32 7.92 -2.79
CA ASN A 114 -22.38 8.84 -2.36
C ASN A 114 -23.74 8.36 -2.93
N ASP A 115 -24.75 9.23 -2.99
CA ASP A 115 -26.08 8.88 -3.54
C ASP A 115 -26.14 8.89 -5.08
N SER A 116 -25.09 9.35 -5.76
CA SER A 116 -24.99 9.36 -7.22
C SER A 116 -24.07 8.27 -7.77
N ILE A 117 -23.16 7.72 -6.96
CA ILE A 117 -22.05 6.89 -7.44
C ILE A 117 -21.95 5.61 -6.62
N LEU A 118 -22.13 4.49 -7.34
CA LEU A 118 -21.80 3.14 -6.87
C LEU A 118 -20.65 2.60 -7.72
N VAL A 119 -19.60 2.11 -7.06
CA VAL A 119 -18.43 1.51 -7.71
C VAL A 119 -18.46 0.01 -7.46
N SER A 120 -18.31 -0.80 -8.50
CA SER A 120 -18.37 -2.27 -8.44
C SER A 120 -17.13 -2.90 -9.08
N GLY A 121 -16.92 -4.19 -8.80
CA GLY A 121 -15.81 -4.97 -9.36
C GLY A 121 -14.60 -5.12 -8.44
N PHE A 122 -14.77 -4.87 -7.15
CA PHE A 122 -13.73 -5.15 -6.16
C PHE A 122 -13.58 -6.66 -5.95
N THR A 123 -12.34 -7.14 -5.90
CA THR A 123 -12.01 -8.54 -5.63
C THR A 123 -11.28 -8.70 -4.29
N PRO A 124 -11.32 -9.89 -3.65
CA PRO A 124 -10.62 -10.11 -2.38
C PRO A 124 -9.13 -9.76 -2.40
N GLU A 125 -8.45 -9.99 -3.53
CA GLU A 125 -7.02 -9.75 -3.73
C GLU A 125 -6.67 -8.27 -3.55
N MET A 126 -7.56 -7.36 -3.96
CA MET A 126 -7.36 -5.91 -3.80
C MET A 126 -7.28 -5.47 -2.33
N PHE A 127 -7.75 -6.29 -1.39
CA PHE A 127 -7.75 -6.02 0.05
C PHE A 127 -6.64 -6.77 0.81
N GLU A 128 -5.83 -7.59 0.14
CA GLU A 128 -4.76 -8.36 0.78
C GLU A 128 -3.61 -7.48 1.28
N TYR A 129 -3.30 -6.40 0.57
CA TYR A 129 -2.28 -5.46 1.00
C TYR A 129 -2.75 -4.66 2.22
N LYS A 130 -2.20 -5.01 3.39
CA LYS A 130 -2.58 -4.45 4.70
C LYS A 130 -1.52 -3.55 5.31
N LEU A 131 -1.98 -2.38 5.76
CA LEU A 131 -1.23 -1.40 6.55
C LEU A 131 -1.79 -1.41 7.97
N GLY A 132 -1.12 -2.12 8.87
CA GLY A 132 -1.66 -2.43 10.19
C GLY A 132 -2.85 -3.39 10.09
N ASN A 133 -3.99 -3.02 10.67
CA ASN A 133 -5.18 -3.88 10.75
C ASN A 133 -6.17 -3.69 9.59
N ARG A 134 -5.85 -2.84 8.61
CA ARG A 134 -6.74 -2.44 7.51
C ARG A 134 -6.02 -2.58 6.17
N SER A 135 -6.78 -2.88 5.11
CA SER A 135 -6.24 -2.81 3.75
C SER A 135 -5.95 -1.35 3.35
N ALA A 136 -5.13 -1.15 2.31
CA ALA A 136 -4.92 0.19 1.77
C ALA A 136 -6.23 0.85 1.29
N LEU A 137 -7.15 0.07 0.69
CA LEU A 137 -8.47 0.55 0.29
C LEU A 137 -9.35 0.94 1.49
N ASP A 138 -9.33 0.14 2.57
CA ASP A 138 -10.02 0.49 3.81
C ASP A 138 -9.50 1.80 4.41
N TRP A 139 -8.19 2.08 4.28
CA TRP A 139 -7.60 3.34 4.69
C TRP A 139 -8.11 4.53 3.88
N VAL A 140 -8.23 4.39 2.56
CA VAL A 140 -8.80 5.44 1.71
C VAL A 140 -10.24 5.72 2.15
N VAL A 141 -11.08 4.69 2.29
CA VAL A 141 -12.48 4.86 2.69
C VAL A 141 -12.66 5.49 4.07
N GLU A 142 -11.79 5.15 5.05
CA GLU A 142 -11.86 5.72 6.40
C GLU A 142 -11.30 7.15 6.49
N SER A 143 -10.33 7.48 5.63
CA SER A 143 -9.62 8.77 5.67
C SER A 143 -10.34 9.83 4.86
N TYR A 144 -10.80 9.48 3.66
CA TYR A 144 -11.48 10.40 2.73
C TYR A 144 -12.97 10.49 3.04
N ARG A 145 -13.28 11.17 4.15
CA ARG A 145 -14.64 11.54 4.54
C ARG A 145 -14.64 12.94 5.16
N VAL A 146 -15.79 13.62 5.10
CA VAL A 146 -15.98 14.86 5.84
C VAL A 146 -16.01 14.55 7.33
N LYS A 147 -15.20 15.25 8.12
CA LYS A 147 -15.14 15.11 9.58
C LYS A 147 -15.31 16.48 10.20
N ARG A 148 -16.23 16.61 11.16
CA ARG A 148 -16.38 17.80 11.98
C ARG A 148 -15.90 17.50 13.39
N ASP A 149 -14.97 18.29 13.88
CA ASP A 149 -14.52 18.20 15.26
C ASP A 149 -15.43 19.07 16.14
N GLU A 150 -16.15 18.45 17.08
CA GLU A 150 -17.12 19.16 17.93
C GLU A 150 -16.46 20.14 18.90
N ARG A 151 -15.20 19.91 19.27
CA ARG A 151 -14.49 20.74 20.25
C ARG A 151 -13.94 22.03 19.65
N SER A 152 -13.35 21.94 18.46
CA SER A 152 -12.77 23.08 17.73
C SER A 152 -13.73 23.71 16.73
N GLY A 153 -14.80 23.01 16.34
CA GLY A 153 -15.73 23.43 15.31
C GLY A 153 -15.18 23.31 13.88
N LEU A 154 -13.93 22.86 13.72
CA LEU A 154 -13.27 22.74 12.42
C LEU A 154 -13.82 21.55 11.62
N THR A 155 -14.01 21.78 10.33
CA THR A 155 -14.41 20.74 9.36
C THR A 155 -13.22 20.40 8.48
N SER A 156 -12.83 19.13 8.48
CA SER A 156 -11.90 18.54 7.51
C SER A 156 -12.70 17.98 6.35
N ASP A 157 -12.58 18.60 5.18
CA ASP A 157 -13.23 18.18 3.94
C ASP A 157 -12.16 17.76 2.92
N PRO A 158 -12.15 16.49 2.46
CA PRO A 158 -11.15 16.02 1.50
C PRO A 158 -11.51 16.31 0.03
N ASN A 159 -12.70 16.86 -0.25
CA ASN A 159 -13.16 17.12 -1.61
C ASN A 159 -12.37 18.29 -2.23
N ARG A 160 -12.06 18.18 -3.53
CA ARG A 160 -11.35 19.21 -4.29
C ARG A 160 -12.29 19.77 -5.36
N GLU A 161 -12.67 21.04 -5.24
CA GLU A 161 -13.61 21.67 -6.19
C GLU A 161 -13.10 21.67 -7.64
N ASN A 162 -11.78 21.87 -7.81
CA ASN A 162 -11.14 21.87 -9.13
C ASN A 162 -10.83 20.47 -9.66
N GLU A 163 -10.90 19.43 -8.82
CA GLU A 163 -10.68 18.03 -9.21
C GLU A 163 -11.79 17.13 -8.62
N PRO A 164 -13.05 17.26 -9.08
CA PRO A 164 -14.19 16.59 -8.45
C PRO A 164 -14.04 15.07 -8.38
N ARG A 165 -13.35 14.47 -9.36
CA ARG A 165 -13.11 13.03 -9.47
C ARG A 165 -11.93 12.51 -8.66
N PHE A 166 -11.14 13.38 -8.02
CA PHE A 166 -9.88 13.01 -7.38
C PHE A 166 -10.00 11.80 -6.46
N ILE A 167 -11.03 11.75 -5.60
CA ILE A 167 -11.22 10.65 -4.64
C ILE A 167 -11.61 9.35 -5.37
N LEU A 168 -12.45 9.43 -6.40
CA LEU A 168 -12.85 8.28 -7.21
C LEU A 168 -11.64 7.68 -7.93
N ASP A 169 -10.84 8.53 -8.58
CA ASP A 169 -9.64 8.09 -9.28
C ASP A 169 -8.59 7.54 -8.29
N LEU A 170 -8.48 8.13 -7.09
CA LEU A 170 -7.60 7.64 -6.03
C LEU A 170 -7.94 6.20 -5.59
N ILE A 171 -9.23 5.85 -5.49
CA ILE A 171 -9.65 4.47 -5.17
C ILE A 171 -9.13 3.50 -6.22
N GLY A 172 -9.28 3.84 -7.51
CA GLY A 172 -8.72 3.07 -8.63
C GLY A 172 -7.20 2.92 -8.52
N LYS A 173 -6.48 4.00 -8.22
CA LYS A 173 -5.02 3.99 -8.08
C LYS A 173 -4.57 3.10 -6.93
N VAL A 174 -5.21 3.21 -5.77
CA VAL A 174 -4.87 2.39 -4.60
C VAL A 174 -5.20 0.92 -4.82
N ALA A 175 -6.26 0.59 -5.57
CA ALA A 175 -6.52 -0.79 -5.97
C ALA A 175 -5.37 -1.36 -6.83
N THR A 176 -4.92 -0.63 -7.84
CA THR A 176 -3.75 -1.01 -8.66
C THR A 176 -2.50 -1.18 -7.81
N VAL A 177 -2.21 -0.24 -6.91
CA VAL A 177 -1.06 -0.30 -6.01
C VAL A 177 -1.14 -1.52 -5.10
N SER A 178 -2.30 -1.85 -4.54
CA SER A 178 -2.47 -3.04 -3.71
C SER A 178 -2.18 -4.32 -4.49
N LEU A 179 -2.74 -4.46 -5.70
CA LEU A 179 -2.51 -5.65 -6.54
C LEU A 179 -1.04 -5.78 -6.95
N GLU A 180 -0.42 -4.68 -7.38
CA GLU A 180 0.99 -4.68 -7.79
C GLU A 180 1.93 -4.94 -6.61
N THR A 181 1.59 -4.44 -5.43
CA THR A 181 2.34 -4.75 -4.19
C THR A 181 2.32 -6.24 -3.92
N MET A 182 1.14 -6.88 -3.98
CA MET A 182 1.02 -8.31 -3.71
C MET A 182 1.71 -9.16 -4.80
N ARG A 183 1.69 -8.69 -6.05
CA ARG A 183 2.45 -9.28 -7.17
C ARG A 183 3.96 -9.24 -6.90
N LEU A 184 4.49 -8.10 -6.47
CA LEU A 184 5.92 -7.96 -6.14
C LEU A 184 6.31 -8.78 -4.90
N VAL A 185 5.41 -8.87 -3.91
CA VAL A 185 5.63 -9.68 -2.70
C VAL A 185 5.70 -11.16 -3.02
N SER A 186 4.90 -11.65 -3.98
CA SER A 186 4.94 -13.06 -4.39
C SER A 186 6.20 -13.43 -5.19
N GLU A 187 6.91 -12.44 -5.75
CA GLU A 187 8.20 -12.62 -6.44
C GLU A 187 9.40 -12.66 -5.48
N LEU A 188 9.20 -12.38 -4.19
CA LEU A 188 10.30 -12.38 -3.22
C LEU A 188 10.96 -13.78 -3.12
N PRO A 189 12.29 -13.84 -3.05
CA PRO A 189 13.00 -15.12 -2.97
C PRO A 189 12.69 -15.84 -1.67
N VAL A 190 12.67 -17.17 -1.68
CA VAL A 190 12.53 -17.97 -0.44
C VAL A 190 13.74 -17.73 0.46
N LEU A 191 13.51 -17.21 1.67
CA LEU A 191 14.56 -16.84 2.63
C LEU A 191 14.71 -17.79 3.82
N PHE A 192 13.64 -18.46 4.20
CA PHE A 192 13.61 -19.38 5.34
C PHE A 192 13.02 -20.69 4.85
N SER A 193 13.82 -21.75 4.89
CA SER A 193 13.44 -23.13 4.59
C SER A 193 13.48 -23.95 5.86
#